data_AF-A0A183E1P3-F1
#
_entry.id   AF-A0A183E1P3-F1
#
_cell.length_a   1.000
_cell.length_b   1.000
_cell.length_c   1.000
_cell.angle_alpha   90.00
_cell.angle_beta   90.00
_cell.angle_gamma   90.00
#
_symmetry.space_group_name_H-M   'P 1'
#
loop_
_entity.id
_entity.type
_entity.pdbx_description
1 polymer ?
#
loop_
_entity_poly.entity_id
_entity_poly.type
_entity_poly.pdbx_seq_one_letter_code
_entity_poly.pdbx_strand_id
1 'polypeptide(L)'
;MAVVADFNLFQDAGDSQLRLATMAHGAAVCSQDSPDVWSMVECGQLEVGGVADLDLLLPNGFLVNMRCPMDSTLAALKQDLFVQAKKLPLYDRLLAPSDYIFYTIGTNGEREELYDESRCIFSLRLFVPLLSLIEPEGNREEKELAHDIGLAIGHPLSEIEAKLSPEEMSYRMDLYRVMEQAVASRGVTGYSHYAFPEELCSETDADIHPELKAKIQMADLYIELWYRSREDELANIDSNCICVKIRKVIDVHTSDVIASAIKELTLRHKLMALWELEGNLKLRVHSASHLTITDIDKIYVRAALYHGMDLIANEESAWVLPSNPRWGDGWINFDVCLKDLAPAVQLCLSLVAVKQKKKEEHSGLGWVNIRLFNWNSEIIQGKNMFYLWPFPQYCAELINPSGQ
;
A
#
# COMPACT_ATOMS: atom_id res chain seq x y z
N MET A 1 -10.36 -2.49 -20.18
CA MET A 1 -9.76 -3.35 -21.21
C MET A 1 -8.77 -4.29 -20.53
N ALA A 2 -8.63 -5.55 -20.94
CA ALA A 2 -7.69 -6.47 -20.29
C ALA A 2 -6.99 -7.40 -21.29
N VAL A 3 -5.77 -7.83 -20.98
CA VAL A 3 -4.94 -8.79 -21.73
C VAL A 3 -4.53 -9.93 -20.80
N VAL A 4 -4.72 -11.17 -21.24
CA VAL A 4 -4.25 -12.38 -20.56
C VAL A 4 -2.93 -12.81 -21.19
N ALA A 5 -1.92 -13.06 -20.39
CA ALA A 5 -0.61 -13.55 -20.83
C ALA A 5 0.02 -14.52 -19.82
N ASP A 6 0.98 -15.32 -20.26
CA ASP A 6 1.55 -16.45 -19.54
C ASP A 6 3.09 -16.41 -19.55
N PHE A 7 3.69 -16.73 -18.41
CA PHE A 7 5.13 -16.77 -18.14
C PHE A 7 5.52 -18.18 -17.70
N ASN A 8 5.82 -19.09 -18.63
CA ASN A 8 6.27 -20.43 -18.27
C ASN A 8 7.79 -20.58 -18.43
N LEU A 9 8.44 -20.88 -17.31
CA LEU A 9 9.85 -21.29 -17.25
C LEU A 9 10.04 -22.81 -17.32
N PHE A 10 8.94 -23.57 -17.18
CA PHE A 10 8.91 -25.04 -17.24
C PHE A 10 7.79 -25.49 -18.18
N GLN A 11 8.00 -26.59 -18.92
CA GLN A 11 6.98 -27.12 -19.83
C GLN A 11 5.93 -27.98 -19.10
N ASP A 12 4.68 -27.88 -19.57
CA ASP A 12 3.52 -28.73 -19.31
C ASP A 12 2.99 -28.91 -17.87
N ALA A 13 1.85 -28.26 -17.58
CA ALA A 13 0.73 -28.86 -16.84
C ALA A 13 -0.62 -28.17 -17.18
N GLY A 14 -1.66 -28.98 -17.40
CA GLY A 14 -2.93 -28.62 -18.07
C GLY A 14 -3.88 -27.58 -17.43
N ASP A 15 -4.77 -27.07 -18.28
CA ASP A 15 -5.78 -26.02 -18.01
C ASP A 15 -7.20 -26.63 -17.77
N SER A 16 -8.16 -25.81 -17.31
CA SER A 16 -9.62 -26.03 -17.05
C SER A 16 -10.04 -26.12 -15.56
N GLN A 17 -11.20 -25.62 -15.08
CA GLN A 17 -12.30 -24.74 -15.56
C GLN A 17 -13.24 -24.44 -14.34
N LEU A 18 -14.14 -23.45 -14.21
CA LEU A 18 -14.46 -22.15 -14.86
C LEU A 18 -15.60 -21.49 -14.01
N ARG A 19 -15.69 -20.14 -13.84
CA ARG A 19 -16.98 -19.42 -13.67
C ARG A 19 -16.87 -17.88 -13.75
N LEU A 20 -17.98 -17.24 -14.17
CA LEU A 20 -18.11 -15.83 -14.58
C LEU A 20 -19.60 -15.45 -14.50
N ALA A 21 -19.97 -14.22 -14.06
CA ALA A 21 -21.21 -13.44 -14.35
C ALA A 21 -21.69 -12.51 -13.20
N THR A 22 -22.32 -11.33 -13.36
CA THR A 22 -22.27 -10.21 -14.35
C THR A 22 -23.07 -8.98 -13.82
N MET A 23 -22.78 -7.76 -14.31
CA MET A 23 -23.65 -6.54 -14.43
C MET A 23 -23.99 -5.67 -13.19
N ALA A 24 -24.28 -4.34 -13.30
CA ALA A 24 -23.96 -3.27 -14.28
C ALA A 24 -24.54 -1.88 -13.84
N HIS A 25 -24.21 -0.80 -14.59
CA HIS A 25 -24.76 0.60 -14.56
C HIS A 25 -24.28 1.51 -13.40
N GLY A 26 -24.15 2.83 -13.54
CA GLY A 26 -24.30 3.74 -14.68
C GLY A 26 -24.01 5.21 -14.28
N ALA A 27 -23.53 6.05 -15.20
CA ALA A 27 -23.00 7.40 -14.87
C ALA A 27 -24.02 8.55 -14.94
N ALA A 28 -23.77 9.63 -14.20
CA ALA A 28 -24.36 10.96 -14.42
C ALA A 28 -23.38 12.08 -14.03
N VAL A 29 -23.33 13.14 -14.83
CA VAL A 29 -22.51 14.35 -14.64
C VAL A 29 -23.43 15.53 -14.32
N CYS A 30 -22.99 16.49 -13.50
CA CYS A 30 -23.64 17.81 -13.39
C CYS A 30 -22.59 18.94 -13.35
N SER A 31 -23.02 20.14 -13.76
CA SER A 31 -22.18 21.28 -14.15
C SER A 31 -22.04 22.39 -13.09
N GLN A 32 -21.09 23.30 -13.33
CA GLN A 32 -20.79 24.48 -12.50
C GLN A 32 -21.94 25.51 -12.44
N ASP A 33 -22.14 26.18 -11.30
CA ASP A 33 -22.01 27.65 -11.15
C ASP A 33 -22.59 28.20 -9.82
N SER A 34 -21.74 28.79 -8.96
CA SER A 34 -21.97 30.04 -8.19
C SER A 34 -20.83 30.28 -7.18
N PRO A 35 -20.46 31.54 -6.86
CA PRO A 35 -19.48 31.84 -5.82
C PRO A 35 -20.14 31.72 -4.44
N ASP A 36 -19.55 30.90 -3.58
CA ASP A 36 -20.21 30.47 -2.36
C ASP A 36 -20.19 31.54 -1.25
N VAL A 37 -21.36 31.80 -0.65
CA VAL A 37 -21.58 32.85 0.37
C VAL A 37 -20.77 32.56 1.65
N TRP A 38 -20.40 31.29 1.87
CA TRP A 38 -19.59 30.84 3.00
C TRP A 38 -18.13 31.32 2.97
N SER A 39 -17.61 31.79 1.82
CA SER A 39 -16.25 32.36 1.73
C SER A 39 -16.08 33.68 2.51
N MET A 40 -17.16 34.33 2.93
CA MET A 40 -17.12 35.47 3.86
C MET A 40 -17.21 35.08 5.34
N VAL A 41 -17.37 33.78 5.65
CA VAL A 41 -17.44 33.23 7.01
C VAL A 41 -16.23 32.34 7.27
N GLU A 42 -15.04 32.88 7.06
CA GLU A 42 -13.82 32.35 7.71
C GLU A 42 -13.86 32.66 9.21
N CYS A 43 -14.76 31.98 9.93
CA CYS A 43 -14.81 31.96 11.40
C CYS A 43 -13.62 31.17 11.97
N GLY A 44 -12.39 31.59 11.65
CA GLY A 44 -11.20 30.74 11.79
C GLY A 44 -9.85 31.45 11.93
N GLN A 45 -9.76 32.78 11.92
CA GLN A 45 -8.57 33.48 12.44
C GLN A 45 -8.58 33.47 13.98
N LEU A 46 -8.50 32.27 14.54
CA LEU A 46 -8.30 32.05 15.97
C LEU A 46 -6.83 32.32 16.29
N GLU A 47 -6.54 33.38 17.04
CA GLU A 47 -5.18 33.69 17.46
C GLU A 47 -4.66 32.65 18.47
N VAL A 48 -3.41 32.21 18.27
CA VAL A 48 -2.73 31.27 19.17
C VAL A 48 -2.54 31.95 20.53
N GLY A 49 -3.25 31.44 21.56
CA GLY A 49 -3.24 31.99 22.92
C GLY A 49 -4.54 32.68 23.37
N GLY A 50 -5.60 32.62 22.57
CA GLY A 50 -6.92 33.16 22.91
C GLY A 50 -7.80 32.28 23.83
N VAL A 51 -8.99 32.80 24.13
CA VAL A 51 -10.09 32.10 24.82
C VAL A 51 -11.28 32.06 23.86
N ALA A 52 -11.89 30.90 23.68
CA ALA A 52 -13.09 30.72 22.86
C ALA A 52 -14.37 30.87 23.69
N ASP A 53 -15.40 31.50 23.13
CA ASP A 53 -16.79 31.31 23.54
C ASP A 53 -17.42 30.27 22.60
N LEU A 54 -17.82 29.13 23.14
CA LEU A 54 -18.41 28.01 22.40
C LEU A 54 -19.86 27.81 22.83
N ASP A 55 -20.74 27.54 21.87
CA ASP A 55 -22.09 27.06 22.14
C ASP A 55 -22.09 25.53 22.19
N LEU A 56 -22.58 24.95 23.29
CA LEU A 56 -22.55 23.52 23.55
C LEU A 56 -23.97 22.97 23.68
N LEU A 57 -24.40 22.16 22.70
CA LEU A 57 -25.73 21.55 22.69
C LEU A 57 -25.72 20.20 23.43
N LEU A 58 -26.57 20.07 24.44
CA LEU A 58 -26.77 18.84 25.21
C LEU A 58 -27.86 17.95 24.56
N PRO A 59 -27.78 16.60 24.73
CA PRO A 59 -28.74 15.65 24.17
C PRO A 59 -30.17 15.85 24.68
N ASN A 60 -30.32 16.45 25.87
CA ASN A 60 -31.62 16.79 26.46
C ASN A 60 -32.22 18.11 25.91
N GLY A 61 -31.61 18.71 24.88
CA GLY A 61 -32.10 19.90 24.17
C GLY A 61 -31.68 21.25 24.76
N PHE A 62 -30.81 21.27 25.77
CA PHE A 62 -30.29 22.51 26.35
C PHE A 62 -29.04 23.01 25.62
N LEU A 63 -29.01 24.31 25.31
CA LEU A 63 -27.82 24.99 24.81
C LEU A 63 -27.08 25.65 25.99
N VAL A 64 -25.77 25.43 26.09
CA VAL A 64 -24.90 25.98 27.13
C VAL A 64 -23.76 26.75 26.47
N ASN A 65 -23.74 28.07 26.61
CA ASN A 65 -22.58 28.86 26.19
C ASN A 65 -21.47 28.71 27.23
N MET A 66 -20.25 28.39 26.79
CA MET A 66 -19.09 28.19 27.65
C MET A 66 -17.84 28.89 27.11
N ARG A 67 -17.16 29.59 28.02
CA ARG A 67 -15.89 30.25 27.77
C ARG A 67 -14.74 29.33 28.19
N CYS A 68 -13.88 28.92 27.26
CA CYS A 68 -12.76 28.00 27.52
C CYS A 68 -11.45 28.44 26.83
N PRO A 69 -10.27 28.21 27.45
CA PRO A 69 -8.97 28.38 26.79
C PRO A 69 -8.84 27.53 25.52
N MET A 70 -8.18 28.07 24.48
CA MET A 70 -7.99 27.40 23.18
C MET A 70 -7.17 26.11 23.22
N ASP A 71 -6.29 25.99 24.21
CA ASP A 71 -5.46 24.82 24.51
C ASP A 71 -6.19 23.74 25.34
N SER A 72 -7.40 24.02 25.83
CA SER A 72 -8.21 23.02 26.54
C SER A 72 -8.55 21.84 25.64
N THR A 73 -8.45 20.63 26.18
CA THR A 73 -8.86 19.41 25.47
C THR A 73 -10.38 19.24 25.47
N LEU A 74 -10.90 18.50 24.49
CA LEU A 74 -12.30 18.09 24.45
C LEU A 74 -12.73 17.33 25.72
N ALA A 75 -11.85 16.49 26.29
CA ALA A 75 -12.09 15.81 27.56
C ALA A 75 -12.33 16.80 28.72
N ALA A 76 -11.48 17.82 28.85
CA ALA A 76 -11.61 18.86 29.87
C ALA A 76 -12.89 19.69 29.67
N LEU A 77 -13.16 20.10 28.43
CA LEU A 77 -14.39 20.82 28.08
C LEU A 77 -15.65 20.01 28.40
N LYS A 78 -15.65 18.69 28.09
CA LYS A 78 -16.77 17.79 28.43
C LYS A 78 -16.96 17.69 29.94
N GLN A 79 -15.89 17.57 30.71
CA GLN A 79 -15.96 17.54 32.17
C GLN A 79 -16.61 18.81 32.75
N ASP A 80 -16.17 19.99 32.30
CA ASP A 80 -16.73 21.27 32.74
C ASP A 80 -18.18 21.49 32.27
N LEU A 81 -18.52 21.05 31.05
CA LEU A 81 -19.89 21.05 30.53
C LEU A 81 -20.82 20.23 31.42
N PHE A 82 -20.42 19.03 31.84
CA PHE A 82 -21.22 18.22 32.76
C PHE A 82 -21.33 18.82 34.17
N VAL A 83 -20.36 19.64 34.61
CA VAL A 83 -20.47 20.42 35.85
C VAL A 83 -21.50 21.55 35.73
N GLN A 84 -21.65 22.17 34.55
CA GLN A 84 -22.73 23.13 34.31
C GLN A 84 -24.09 22.45 34.10
N ALA A 85 -24.13 21.34 33.36
CA ALA A 85 -25.36 20.59 33.06
C ALA A 85 -26.09 20.14 34.34
N LYS A 86 -25.37 19.79 35.41
CA LYS A 86 -25.93 19.47 36.74
C LYS A 86 -26.81 20.57 37.36
N LYS A 87 -26.70 21.80 36.88
CA LYS A 87 -27.48 22.97 37.34
C LYS A 87 -28.73 23.21 36.48
N LEU A 88 -28.87 22.50 35.37
CA LEU A 88 -29.96 22.67 34.40
C LEU A 88 -31.09 21.66 34.66
N PRO A 89 -32.34 22.00 34.30
CA PRO A 89 -33.43 21.04 34.31
C PRO A 89 -33.13 19.84 33.40
N LEU A 90 -33.76 18.70 33.68
CA LEU A 90 -33.61 17.46 32.91
C LEU A 90 -32.17 16.91 32.85
N TYR A 91 -31.30 17.26 33.82
CA TYR A 91 -29.99 16.61 33.97
C TYR A 91 -30.12 15.10 34.16
N ASP A 92 -31.15 14.64 34.89
CA ASP A 92 -31.42 13.21 35.15
C ASP A 92 -31.75 12.38 33.89
N ARG A 93 -31.81 13.02 32.71
CA ARG A 93 -31.95 12.35 31.40
C ARG A 93 -30.62 12.17 30.67
N LEU A 94 -29.52 12.71 31.20
CA LEU A 94 -28.19 12.51 30.64
C LEU A 94 -27.55 11.24 31.23
N LEU A 95 -26.88 10.47 30.38
CA LEU A 95 -26.02 9.35 30.75
C LEU A 95 -24.68 9.84 31.33
N ALA A 96 -23.71 8.95 31.52
CA ALA A 96 -22.40 9.35 32.02
C ALA A 96 -21.61 10.13 30.94
N PRO A 97 -20.64 10.99 31.31
CA PRO A 97 -19.81 11.70 30.33
C PRO A 97 -19.00 10.80 29.39
N SER A 98 -18.76 9.54 29.78
CA SER A 98 -18.15 8.50 28.95
C SER A 98 -19.02 8.07 27.76
N ASP A 99 -20.34 8.21 27.90
CA ASP A 99 -21.33 7.64 27.00
C ASP A 99 -21.66 8.63 25.86
N TYR A 100 -20.97 9.78 25.83
CA TYR A 100 -21.13 10.83 24.84
C TYR A 100 -19.81 11.24 24.20
N ILE A 101 -19.85 11.47 22.90
CA ILE A 101 -18.82 12.18 22.12
C ILE A 101 -19.32 13.57 21.76
N PHE A 102 -18.41 14.46 21.37
CA PHE A 102 -18.78 15.69 20.69
C PHE A 102 -18.93 15.46 19.19
N TYR A 103 -19.69 16.30 18.52
CA TYR A 103 -19.65 16.50 17.08
C TYR A 103 -19.75 17.98 16.74
N THR A 104 -19.27 18.34 15.55
CA THR A 104 -19.39 19.68 14.96
C THR A 104 -19.91 19.60 13.52
N ILE A 105 -20.01 20.74 12.85
CA ILE A 105 -20.25 20.85 11.42
C ILE A 105 -18.92 21.22 10.77
N GLY A 106 -18.47 20.39 9.83
CA GLY A 106 -17.25 20.61 9.06
C GLY A 106 -17.41 21.74 8.02
N THR A 107 -16.30 22.18 7.42
CA THR A 107 -16.32 23.21 6.36
C THR A 107 -17.00 22.74 5.07
N ASN A 108 -17.19 21.43 4.89
CA ASN A 108 -18.00 20.82 3.83
C ASN A 108 -19.51 20.83 4.14
N GLY A 109 -19.93 21.30 5.33
CA GLY A 109 -21.31 21.25 5.80
C GLY A 109 -21.76 19.88 6.32
N GLU A 110 -20.89 18.87 6.34
CA GLU A 110 -21.18 17.57 6.92
C GLU A 110 -20.94 17.54 8.43
N ARG A 111 -21.39 16.47 9.07
CA ARG A 111 -21.27 16.27 10.52
C ARG A 111 -19.95 15.57 10.85
N GLU A 112 -19.04 16.25 11.54
CA GLU A 112 -17.78 15.68 12.00
C GLU A 112 -17.93 15.21 13.45
N GLU A 113 -17.86 13.88 13.67
CA GLU A 113 -17.88 13.26 15.01
C GLU A 113 -16.46 13.27 15.60
N LEU A 114 -16.30 13.83 16.81
CA LEU A 114 -15.01 14.11 17.44
C LEU A 114 -14.72 13.07 18.53
N TYR A 115 -14.00 12.02 18.13
CA TYR A 115 -13.69 10.88 18.99
C TYR A 115 -12.42 11.05 19.84
N ASP A 116 -11.35 11.61 19.27
CA ASP A 116 -10.12 11.90 20.01
C ASP A 116 -10.35 13.08 20.98
N GLU A 117 -10.72 12.75 22.20
CA GLU A 117 -10.96 13.72 23.27
C GLU A 117 -9.67 14.41 23.79
N SER A 118 -8.48 13.97 23.33
CA SER A 118 -7.21 14.61 23.65
C SER A 118 -6.94 15.86 22.80
N ARG A 119 -7.60 16.01 21.64
CA ARG A 119 -7.51 17.20 20.78
C ARG A 119 -7.89 18.47 21.54
N CYS A 120 -7.09 19.52 21.39
CA CYS A 120 -7.42 20.85 21.91
C CYS A 120 -8.39 21.60 20.98
N ILE A 121 -9.19 22.52 21.53
CA ILE A 121 -10.20 23.28 20.77
C ILE A 121 -9.58 23.98 19.54
N PHE A 122 -8.39 24.57 19.69
CA PHE A 122 -7.65 25.18 18.58
C PHE A 122 -7.39 24.21 17.40
N SER A 123 -7.10 22.94 17.69
CA SER A 123 -6.79 21.93 16.66
C SER A 123 -8.01 21.45 15.88
N LEU A 124 -9.22 21.80 16.31
CA LEU A 124 -10.47 21.35 15.68
C LEU A 124 -10.82 22.15 14.42
N ARG A 125 -10.28 23.38 14.26
CA ARG A 125 -10.57 24.28 13.13
C ARG A 125 -12.07 24.40 12.82
N LEU A 126 -12.87 24.56 13.87
CA LEU A 126 -14.33 24.57 13.80
C LEU A 126 -14.83 25.61 12.78
N PHE A 127 -15.69 25.19 11.84
CA PHE A 127 -16.34 26.09 10.89
C PHE A 127 -17.33 27.05 11.59
N VAL A 128 -17.96 26.59 12.66
CA VAL A 128 -18.84 27.36 13.56
C VAL A 128 -18.43 27.03 15.00
N PRO A 129 -18.40 27.98 15.95
CA PRO A 129 -18.07 27.73 17.37
C PRO A 129 -19.19 26.98 18.13
N LEU A 130 -19.68 25.88 17.55
CA LEU A 130 -20.75 25.04 18.04
C LEU A 130 -20.21 23.60 18.18
N LEU A 131 -20.34 23.02 19.38
CA LEU A 131 -20.17 21.58 19.58
C LEU A 131 -21.48 21.02 20.13
N SER A 132 -21.79 19.78 19.77
CA SER A 132 -23.01 19.10 20.22
C SER A 132 -22.64 17.72 20.76
N LEU A 133 -23.21 17.31 21.89
CA LEU A 133 -23.01 15.95 22.41
C LEU A 133 -23.98 14.97 21.75
N ILE A 134 -23.50 13.78 21.39
CA ILE A 134 -24.32 12.63 21.01
C ILE A 134 -23.78 11.35 21.64
N GLU A 135 -24.68 10.38 21.85
CA GLU A 135 -24.30 8.98 22.12
C GLU A 135 -23.68 8.40 20.84
N PRO A 136 -22.44 7.88 20.84
CA PRO A 136 -21.81 7.38 19.63
C PRO A 136 -22.53 6.12 19.13
N GLU A 137 -23.11 6.21 17.93
CA GLU A 137 -23.66 5.02 17.25
C GLU A 137 -22.52 4.13 16.75
N GLY A 138 -22.57 2.83 17.06
CA GLY A 138 -21.59 1.84 16.60
C GLY A 138 -20.39 1.63 17.54
N ASN A 139 -19.29 1.08 17.02
CA ASN A 139 -18.07 0.84 17.79
C ASN A 139 -17.18 2.10 17.82
N ARG A 140 -16.80 2.54 19.04
CA ARG A 140 -15.94 3.71 19.27
C ARG A 140 -14.55 3.54 18.66
N GLU A 141 -13.89 2.40 18.89
CA GLU A 141 -12.51 2.14 18.43
C GLU A 141 -12.42 2.10 16.89
N GLU A 142 -13.46 1.56 16.24
CA GLU A 142 -13.57 1.49 14.79
C GLU A 142 -13.74 2.88 14.15
N LYS A 143 -14.53 3.75 14.79
CA LYS A 143 -14.72 5.13 14.33
C LYS A 143 -13.54 6.05 14.63
N GLU A 144 -12.82 5.82 15.74
CA GLU A 144 -11.52 6.46 16.03
C GLU A 144 -10.51 6.13 14.91
N LEU A 145 -10.35 4.85 14.59
CA LEU A 145 -9.49 4.41 13.50
C LEU A 145 -9.94 4.95 12.13
N ALA A 146 -11.24 4.99 11.84
CA ALA A 146 -11.76 5.52 10.59
C ALA A 146 -11.52 7.04 10.44
N HIS A 147 -11.56 7.80 11.54
CA HIS A 147 -11.21 9.23 11.57
C HIS A 147 -9.72 9.44 11.26
N ASP A 148 -8.83 8.69 11.91
CA ASP A 148 -7.38 8.80 11.70
C ASP A 148 -6.95 8.43 10.28
N ILE A 149 -7.54 7.36 9.70
CA ILE A 149 -7.32 7.01 8.29
C ILE A 149 -7.86 8.13 7.39
N GLY A 150 -8.99 8.74 7.72
CA GLY A 150 -9.58 9.85 6.96
C GLY A 150 -8.67 11.09 6.96
N LEU A 151 -8.07 11.43 8.11
CA LEU A 151 -7.07 12.49 8.21
C LEU A 151 -5.81 12.19 7.39
N ALA A 152 -5.34 10.94 7.40
CA ALA A 152 -4.16 10.52 6.63
C ALA A 152 -4.40 10.52 5.10
N ILE A 153 -5.63 10.22 4.66
CA ILE A 153 -6.06 10.31 3.25
C ILE A 153 -6.41 11.75 2.84
N GLY A 154 -6.78 12.61 3.80
CA GLY A 154 -7.24 13.97 3.57
C GLY A 154 -8.74 14.11 3.29
N HIS A 155 -9.52 13.03 3.45
CA HIS A 155 -10.96 12.98 3.20
C HIS A 155 -11.68 12.08 4.23
N PRO A 156 -12.88 12.44 4.73
CA PRO A 156 -13.62 11.60 5.66
C PRO A 156 -13.94 10.22 5.06
N LEU A 157 -13.73 9.14 5.83
CA LEU A 157 -14.00 7.78 5.33
C LEU A 157 -15.48 7.58 4.98
N SER A 158 -16.40 8.16 5.75
CA SER A 158 -17.85 8.13 5.47
C SER A 158 -18.21 8.65 4.07
N GLU A 159 -17.57 9.74 3.64
CA GLU A 159 -17.77 10.32 2.30
C GLU A 159 -17.30 9.38 1.19
N ILE A 160 -16.21 8.64 1.43
CA ILE A 160 -15.66 7.66 0.48
C ILE A 160 -16.61 6.45 0.45
N GLU A 161 -16.99 5.94 1.62
CA GLU A 161 -17.80 4.72 1.76
C GLU A 161 -19.21 4.85 1.21
N ALA A 162 -19.86 6.01 1.40
CA ALA A 162 -21.16 6.32 0.82
C ALA A 162 -21.16 6.32 -0.72
N LYS A 163 -19.99 6.42 -1.36
CA LYS A 163 -19.81 6.49 -2.82
C LYS A 163 -19.29 5.16 -3.42
N LEU A 164 -19.00 4.14 -2.61
CA LEU A 164 -18.47 2.85 -3.09
C LEU A 164 -19.53 2.02 -3.83
N SER A 165 -19.16 1.50 -4.99
CA SER A 165 -19.92 0.46 -5.70
C SER A 165 -19.74 -0.93 -5.05
N PRO A 166 -20.61 -1.92 -5.36
CA PRO A 166 -20.44 -3.30 -4.90
C PRO A 166 -19.12 -3.95 -5.37
N GLU A 167 -18.58 -3.51 -6.51
CA GLU A 167 -17.28 -3.98 -7.02
C GLU A 167 -16.12 -3.37 -6.22
N GLU A 168 -16.17 -2.08 -5.89
CA GLU A 168 -15.17 -1.44 -5.02
C GLU A 168 -15.25 -1.93 -3.56
N MET A 169 -16.45 -2.25 -3.06
CA MET A 169 -16.63 -2.93 -1.78
C MET A 169 -15.99 -4.33 -1.81
N SER A 170 -16.21 -5.11 -2.88
CA SER A 170 -15.52 -6.40 -3.06
C SER A 170 -14.01 -6.23 -3.15
N TYR A 171 -13.53 -5.22 -3.88
CA TYR A 171 -12.11 -4.93 -4.02
C TYR A 171 -11.47 -4.45 -2.71
N ARG A 172 -12.18 -3.68 -1.87
CA ARG A 172 -11.74 -3.37 -0.50
C ARG A 172 -11.63 -4.63 0.36
N MET A 173 -12.56 -5.57 0.23
CA MET A 173 -12.47 -6.87 0.91
C MET A 173 -11.29 -7.73 0.39
N ASP A 174 -10.94 -7.63 -0.89
CA ASP A 174 -9.75 -8.31 -1.44
C ASP A 174 -8.44 -7.58 -1.08
N LEU A 175 -8.41 -6.25 -1.04
CA LEU A 175 -7.29 -5.47 -0.48
C LEU A 175 -7.09 -5.75 1.01
N TYR A 176 -8.17 -5.93 1.78
CA TYR A 176 -8.09 -6.37 3.17
C TYR A 176 -7.35 -7.71 3.27
N ARG A 177 -7.61 -8.67 2.37
CA ARG A 177 -6.85 -9.93 2.30
C ARG A 177 -5.37 -9.72 1.94
N VAL A 178 -5.04 -8.74 1.10
CA VAL A 178 -3.65 -8.39 0.79
C VAL A 178 -2.96 -7.72 1.99
N MET A 179 -3.66 -6.86 2.73
CA MET A 179 -3.15 -6.27 3.98
C MET A 179 -2.99 -7.33 5.07
N GLU A 180 -3.93 -8.26 5.20
CA GLU A 180 -3.85 -9.44 6.06
C GLU A 180 -2.62 -10.29 5.70
N GLN A 181 -2.37 -10.54 4.41
CA GLN A 181 -1.16 -11.22 3.93
C GLN A 181 0.12 -10.44 4.25
N ALA A 182 0.14 -9.12 4.07
CA ALA A 182 1.30 -8.28 4.37
C ALA A 182 1.57 -8.17 5.89
N VAL A 183 0.51 -8.14 6.71
CA VAL A 183 0.59 -8.19 8.18
C VAL A 183 1.05 -9.57 8.66
N ALA A 184 0.72 -10.63 7.92
CA ALA A 184 1.17 -11.99 8.17
C ALA A 184 2.61 -12.26 7.67
N SER A 185 3.08 -11.56 6.62
CA SER A 185 4.40 -11.78 6.02
C SER A 185 5.50 -10.82 6.47
N ARG A 186 5.14 -9.62 6.96
CA ARG A 186 6.13 -8.68 7.52
C ARG A 186 6.91 -9.36 8.64
N GLY A 187 8.22 -9.16 8.67
CA GLY A 187 9.02 -9.61 9.80
C GLY A 187 8.60 -8.84 11.06
N VAL A 188 8.36 -9.58 12.14
CA VAL A 188 7.95 -9.05 13.46
C VAL A 188 8.93 -9.48 14.57
N THR A 189 10.08 -10.04 14.20
CA THR A 189 11.12 -10.51 15.12
C THR A 189 12.51 -10.31 14.51
N GLY A 190 13.50 -10.09 15.39
CA GLY A 190 14.91 -9.98 15.01
C GLY A 190 15.20 -8.93 13.93
N TYR A 191 16.19 -9.22 13.10
CA TYR A 191 16.73 -8.33 12.05
C TYR A 191 15.79 -8.08 10.86
N SER A 192 14.66 -8.79 10.77
CA SER A 192 13.63 -8.54 9.75
C SER A 192 12.45 -7.72 10.28
N HIS A 193 12.53 -7.20 11.51
CA HIS A 193 11.43 -6.46 12.14
C HIS A 193 11.08 -5.19 11.34
N TYR A 194 9.87 -5.12 10.80
CA TYR A 194 9.46 -4.10 9.81
C TYR A 194 9.63 -2.64 10.25
N ALA A 195 9.58 -2.37 11.57
CA ALA A 195 9.78 -1.04 12.13
C ALA A 195 11.26 -0.64 12.33
N PHE A 196 12.19 -1.56 12.14
CA PHE A 196 13.64 -1.37 12.34
C PHE A 196 14.43 -1.88 11.12
N PRO A 197 14.27 -1.26 9.94
CA PRO A 197 15.16 -1.57 8.81
C PRO A 197 16.60 -1.19 9.18
N GLU A 198 17.54 -2.11 9.02
CA GLU A 198 18.95 -1.81 9.25
C GLU A 198 19.50 -0.89 8.15
N GLU A 199 20.16 0.20 8.56
CA GLU A 199 21.06 0.91 7.66
C GLU A 199 22.26 0.01 7.39
N LEU A 200 22.50 -0.35 6.12
CA LEU A 200 23.72 -1.05 5.73
C LEU A 200 24.93 -0.15 5.96
N CYS A 201 25.54 -0.25 7.13
CA CYS A 201 26.93 0.13 7.30
C CYS A 201 27.75 -0.65 6.27
N SER A 202 28.66 0.04 5.58
CA SER A 202 29.58 -0.59 4.64
C SER A 202 30.61 -1.43 5.41
N GLU A 203 30.22 -2.65 5.77
CA GLU A 203 31.04 -3.70 6.40
C GLU A 203 32.11 -4.25 5.42
N THR A 204 32.85 -3.36 4.76
CA THR A 204 34.03 -3.74 3.98
C THR A 204 35.28 -3.48 4.80
N ASP A 205 35.82 -4.56 5.38
CA ASP A 205 37.07 -4.63 6.17
C ASP A 205 38.35 -4.09 5.47
N ALA A 206 38.21 -3.57 4.25
CA ALA A 206 39.23 -2.79 3.55
C ALA A 206 39.67 -1.53 4.32
N ASP A 207 38.77 -0.93 5.12
CA ASP A 207 39.06 0.26 5.93
C ASP A 207 39.79 -0.05 7.27
N ILE A 208 40.00 -1.34 7.59
CA ILE A 208 40.75 -1.75 8.77
C ILE A 208 42.25 -1.54 8.53
N HIS A 209 42.86 -0.62 9.29
CA HIS A 209 44.28 -0.31 9.18
C HIS A 209 45.18 -1.58 9.24
N PRO A 210 46.20 -1.74 8.38
CA PRO A 210 46.97 -2.99 8.28
C PRO A 210 47.59 -3.49 9.59
N GLU A 211 48.04 -2.57 10.46
CA GLU A 211 48.54 -2.96 11.79
C GLU A 211 47.47 -3.54 12.71
N LEU A 212 46.22 -3.08 12.58
CA LEU A 212 45.08 -3.60 13.34
C LEU A 212 44.66 -4.97 12.78
N LYS A 213 44.61 -5.11 11.45
CA LYS A 213 44.36 -6.40 10.78
C LYS A 213 45.41 -7.45 11.18
N ALA A 214 46.69 -7.07 11.21
CA ALA A 214 47.77 -7.93 11.70
C ALA A 214 47.62 -8.29 13.19
N LYS A 215 47.25 -7.34 14.05
CA LYS A 215 46.98 -7.61 15.48
C LYS A 215 45.81 -8.56 15.69
N ILE A 216 44.71 -8.40 14.95
CA ILE A 216 43.53 -9.30 15.02
C ILE A 216 43.91 -10.71 14.55
N GLN A 217 44.66 -10.83 13.45
CA GLN A 217 45.16 -12.12 12.93
C GLN A 217 46.10 -12.82 13.92
N MET A 218 47.01 -12.08 14.57
CA MET A 218 47.88 -12.65 15.62
C MET A 218 47.13 -13.04 16.90
N ALA A 219 45.97 -12.44 17.16
CA ALA A 219 45.19 -12.68 18.37
C ALA A 219 44.21 -13.88 18.26
N ASP A 220 44.07 -14.51 17.08
CA ASP A 220 43.10 -15.59 16.79
C ASP A 220 41.69 -15.24 17.31
N LEU A 221 41.23 -14.01 17.04
CA LEU A 221 39.92 -13.57 17.51
C LEU A 221 38.81 -14.43 16.88
N TYR A 222 37.87 -14.84 17.72
CA TYR A 222 36.67 -15.57 17.35
C TYR A 222 35.44 -14.91 17.97
N ILE A 223 34.32 -14.94 17.27
CA ILE A 223 33.02 -14.60 17.85
C ILE A 223 32.44 -15.88 18.45
N GLU A 224 32.03 -15.83 19.71
CA GLU A 224 31.21 -16.89 20.33
C GLU A 224 29.74 -16.47 20.27
N LEU A 225 28.97 -17.13 19.40
CA LEU A 225 27.52 -17.02 19.40
C LEU A 225 26.97 -18.04 20.39
N TRP A 226 26.46 -17.56 21.53
CA TRP A 226 25.82 -18.37 22.54
C TRP A 226 24.31 -18.42 22.29
N TYR A 227 23.83 -19.55 21.75
CA TYR A 227 22.41 -19.80 21.57
C TYR A 227 21.83 -20.47 22.82
N ARG A 228 20.77 -19.90 23.38
CA ARG A 228 19.94 -20.52 24.42
C ARG A 228 18.53 -20.76 23.90
N SER A 229 17.87 -21.82 24.36
CA SER A 229 16.46 -22.01 24.07
C SER A 229 15.61 -20.98 24.81
N ARG A 230 14.40 -20.72 24.31
CA ARG A 230 13.44 -19.83 24.98
C ARG A 230 12.97 -20.41 26.33
N GLU A 231 12.99 -21.73 26.49
CA GLU A 231 12.67 -22.40 27.77
C GLU A 231 13.80 -22.23 28.80
N ASP A 232 15.05 -22.44 28.41
CA ASP A 232 16.22 -22.23 29.27
C ASP A 232 16.36 -20.76 29.70
N GLU A 233 16.05 -19.82 28.79
CA GLU A 233 16.00 -18.38 29.07
C GLU A 233 14.96 -18.04 30.16
N LEU A 234 13.73 -18.54 30.02
CA LEU A 234 12.65 -18.29 31.00
C LEU A 234 12.88 -19.02 32.33
N ALA A 235 13.60 -20.14 32.32
CA ALA A 235 14.01 -20.87 33.52
C ALA A 235 15.31 -20.31 34.17
N ASN A 236 15.99 -19.38 33.50
CA ASN A 236 17.29 -18.82 33.88
C ASN A 236 18.37 -19.90 34.09
N ILE A 237 18.44 -20.88 33.16
CA ILE A 237 19.38 -22.01 33.17
C ILE A 237 20.40 -21.83 32.03
N ASP A 238 21.57 -21.26 32.34
CA ASP A 238 22.61 -21.02 31.32
C ASP A 238 23.49 -22.26 31.00
N SER A 239 23.28 -23.40 31.68
CA SER A 239 24.13 -24.60 31.52
C SER A 239 23.92 -25.36 30.20
N ASN A 240 22.82 -25.11 29.51
CA ASN A 240 22.42 -25.82 28.28
C ASN A 240 22.76 -25.05 27.00
N CYS A 241 23.34 -23.85 27.11
CA CYS A 241 23.62 -22.97 25.98
C CYS A 241 24.60 -23.60 24.98
N ILE A 242 24.24 -23.54 23.69
CA ILE A 242 25.07 -24.04 22.59
C ILE A 242 25.95 -22.89 22.09
N CYS A 243 27.26 -23.02 22.29
CA CYS A 243 28.25 -22.07 21.77
C CYS A 243 28.69 -22.48 20.35
N VAL A 244 28.45 -21.61 19.37
CA VAL A 244 29.04 -21.69 18.02
C VAL A 244 30.20 -20.71 17.95
N LYS A 245 31.43 -21.23 17.73
CA LYS A 245 32.65 -20.41 17.66
C LYS A 245 33.02 -20.14 16.21
N ILE A 246 32.82 -18.89 15.78
CA ILE A 246 33.15 -18.45 14.42
C ILE A 246 34.52 -17.78 14.46
N ARG A 247 35.53 -18.51 14.00
CA ARG A 247 36.96 -18.10 14.00
C ARG A 247 37.30 -17.05 12.94
N LYS A 248 36.39 -16.75 12.01
CA LYS A 248 36.62 -15.76 10.96
C LYS A 248 35.83 -14.49 11.30
N VAL A 249 36.51 -13.58 12.00
CA VAL A 249 35.97 -12.29 12.46
C VAL A 249 36.36 -11.13 11.54
N ILE A 250 37.33 -11.35 10.64
CA ILE A 250 37.72 -10.42 9.59
C ILE A 250 37.21 -10.93 8.24
N ASP A 251 36.75 -10.03 7.39
CA ASP A 251 36.25 -10.26 6.03
C ASP A 251 34.98 -11.16 6.01
N VAL A 252 34.01 -10.91 6.91
CA VAL A 252 32.69 -11.59 6.98
C VAL A 252 31.62 -10.60 7.46
N HIS A 253 30.53 -10.44 6.68
CA HIS A 253 29.39 -9.61 7.08
C HIS A 253 28.67 -10.14 8.33
N THR A 254 28.01 -9.29 9.10
CA THR A 254 27.18 -9.75 10.25
C THR A 254 26.07 -10.70 9.77
N SER A 255 25.48 -10.41 8.61
CA SER A 255 24.52 -11.29 7.93
C SER A 255 25.14 -12.61 7.48
N ASP A 256 26.41 -12.66 7.05
CA ASP A 256 27.13 -13.89 6.68
C ASP A 256 27.58 -14.71 7.89
N VAL A 257 27.95 -14.06 9.01
CA VAL A 257 28.22 -14.71 10.29
C VAL A 257 26.94 -15.40 10.79
N ILE A 258 25.82 -14.67 10.80
CA ILE A 258 24.50 -15.20 11.17
C ILE A 258 24.05 -16.26 10.16
N ALA A 259 24.17 -16.04 8.84
CA ALA A 259 23.80 -17.00 7.82
C ALA A 259 24.70 -18.24 7.83
N SER A 260 25.95 -18.16 8.26
CA SER A 260 26.83 -19.31 8.46
C SER A 260 26.46 -20.09 9.73
N ALA A 261 26.18 -19.40 10.84
CA ALA A 261 25.65 -20.03 12.06
C ALA A 261 24.30 -20.72 11.77
N ILE A 262 23.38 -20.02 11.11
CA ILE A 262 22.11 -20.56 10.64
C ILE A 262 22.36 -21.70 9.66
N LYS A 263 23.28 -21.60 8.69
CA LYS A 263 23.60 -22.68 7.75
C LYS A 263 24.23 -23.89 8.43
N GLU A 264 24.91 -23.75 9.56
CA GLU A 264 25.42 -24.90 10.33
C GLU A 264 24.34 -25.53 11.23
N LEU A 265 23.38 -24.72 11.71
CA LEU A 265 22.12 -25.18 12.30
C LEU A 265 21.16 -25.78 11.25
N THR A 266 21.21 -25.30 10.00
CA THR A 266 20.30 -25.58 8.86
C THR A 266 20.88 -26.56 7.85
N LEU A 267 22.17 -26.94 7.93
CA LEU A 267 22.69 -28.15 7.28
C LEU A 267 22.06 -29.41 7.88
N ARG A 268 21.40 -29.23 9.03
CA ARG A 268 20.51 -30.21 9.66
C ARG A 268 19.10 -30.21 8.93
N HIS A 269 18.89 -29.40 7.85
CA HIS A 269 17.72 -29.17 6.91
C HIS A 269 18.12 -28.69 5.44
N LYS A 270 17.24 -28.10 4.55
CA LYS A 270 17.52 -27.68 3.10
C LYS A 270 16.54 -26.68 2.36
N LEU A 271 17.01 -25.93 1.31
CA LEU A 271 16.29 -25.07 0.26
C LEU A 271 17.12 -24.87 -1.09
N MET A 272 16.67 -24.10 -2.15
CA MET A 272 17.32 -23.85 -3.52
C MET A 272 17.26 -22.38 -4.10
N ALA A 273 17.97 -22.02 -5.21
CA ALA A 273 18.18 -20.61 -5.72
C ALA A 273 18.08 -20.33 -7.27
N LEU A 274 17.99 -19.03 -7.68
CA LEU A 274 17.66 -18.56 -9.06
C LEU A 274 18.78 -18.64 -10.12
N TRP A 275 20.04 -18.34 -9.76
CA TRP A 275 21.19 -18.29 -10.68
C TRP A 275 21.59 -19.67 -11.25
N GLU A 276 20.89 -20.73 -10.83
CA GLU A 276 21.06 -22.11 -11.28
C GLU A 276 20.21 -22.42 -12.54
N LEU A 277 19.46 -21.44 -13.07
CA LEU A 277 18.61 -21.58 -14.26
C LEU A 277 19.31 -21.17 -15.57
N GLU A 278 19.26 -22.04 -16.58
CA GLU A 278 19.71 -21.75 -17.95
C GLU A 278 18.52 -21.57 -18.90
N GLY A 279 18.23 -20.33 -19.30
CA GLY A 279 17.16 -20.02 -20.25
C GLY A 279 16.96 -18.53 -20.53
N ASN A 280 16.24 -18.20 -21.60
CA ASN A 280 15.85 -16.81 -21.93
C ASN A 280 14.41 -16.52 -21.52
N LEU A 281 14.13 -15.26 -21.17
CA LEU A 281 12.79 -14.79 -20.83
C LEU A 281 11.85 -14.86 -22.04
N LYS A 282 10.66 -15.43 -21.81
CA LYS A 282 9.61 -15.56 -22.83
C LYS A 282 8.25 -15.20 -22.24
N LEU A 283 7.41 -14.59 -23.07
CA LEU A 283 6.03 -14.21 -22.74
C LEU A 283 5.08 -14.75 -23.80
N ARG A 284 3.97 -15.37 -23.40
CA ARG A 284 2.90 -15.80 -24.30
C ARG A 284 1.66 -14.96 -24.08
N VAL A 285 1.28 -14.14 -25.04
CA VAL A 285 -0.02 -13.46 -25.01
C VAL A 285 -1.11 -14.46 -25.41
N HIS A 286 -2.22 -14.51 -24.68
CA HIS A 286 -3.35 -15.40 -24.97
C HIS A 286 -4.54 -14.67 -25.61
N SER A 287 -5.05 -13.61 -24.97
CA SER A 287 -6.27 -12.94 -25.44
C SER A 287 -6.49 -11.58 -24.80
N ALA A 288 -7.17 -10.68 -25.51
CA ALA A 288 -7.67 -9.42 -24.95
C ALA A 288 -9.19 -9.46 -24.79
N SER A 289 -9.73 -8.57 -23.96
CA SER A 289 -11.17 -8.46 -23.72
C SER A 289 -11.59 -7.01 -23.45
N HIS A 290 -12.89 -6.76 -23.58
CA HIS A 290 -13.51 -5.45 -23.34
C HIS A 290 -12.89 -4.36 -24.23
N LEU A 291 -12.87 -4.63 -25.55
CA LEU A 291 -12.44 -3.71 -26.60
C LEU A 291 -13.64 -2.89 -27.08
N THR A 292 -13.75 -1.64 -26.62
CA THR A 292 -14.78 -0.67 -27.07
C THR A 292 -14.20 0.21 -28.16
N ILE A 293 -14.19 -0.27 -29.41
CA ILE A 293 -13.51 0.44 -30.50
C ILE A 293 -14.16 0.22 -31.86
N THR A 294 -14.18 1.29 -32.65
CA THR A 294 -14.72 1.36 -34.00
C THR A 294 -13.61 1.77 -34.99
N ASP A 295 -13.74 1.33 -36.24
CA ASP A 295 -12.83 1.66 -37.36
C ASP A 295 -11.33 1.36 -37.15
N ILE A 296 -11.02 0.14 -36.69
CA ILE A 296 -9.66 -0.43 -36.59
C ILE A 296 -9.61 -1.75 -37.36
N ASP A 297 -8.51 -1.99 -38.09
CA ASP A 297 -8.33 -3.18 -38.90
C ASP A 297 -7.69 -4.33 -38.12
N LYS A 298 -6.66 -4.02 -37.31
CA LYS A 298 -5.88 -5.00 -36.54
C LYS A 298 -5.46 -4.46 -35.18
N ILE A 299 -5.17 -5.36 -34.25
CA ILE A 299 -4.53 -5.05 -32.97
C ILE A 299 -3.32 -5.97 -32.76
N TYR A 300 -2.38 -5.51 -31.94
CA TYR A 300 -1.29 -6.32 -31.42
C TYR A 300 -0.89 -5.84 -30.03
N VAL A 301 -0.29 -6.72 -29.24
CA VAL A 301 0.43 -6.34 -28.01
C VAL A 301 1.89 -6.05 -28.35
N ARG A 302 2.39 -4.87 -27.97
CA ARG A 302 3.83 -4.58 -27.84
C ARG A 302 4.25 -4.88 -26.41
N ALA A 303 5.43 -5.45 -26.24
CA ALA A 303 5.99 -5.86 -24.97
C ALA A 303 7.45 -5.42 -24.88
N ALA A 304 7.80 -4.61 -23.89
CA ALA A 304 9.17 -4.14 -23.71
C ALA A 304 9.65 -4.32 -22.26
N LEU A 305 10.93 -4.57 -22.12
CA LEU A 305 11.63 -4.68 -20.83
C LEU A 305 12.36 -3.38 -20.54
N TYR A 306 12.19 -2.85 -19.34
CA TYR A 306 12.86 -1.65 -18.84
C TYR A 306 13.56 -1.92 -17.51
N HIS A 307 14.65 -1.20 -17.27
CA HIS A 307 15.23 -1.04 -15.95
C HIS A 307 15.27 0.46 -15.62
N GLY A 308 14.38 0.91 -14.75
CA GLY A 308 14.07 2.34 -14.62
C GLY A 308 13.50 2.87 -15.94
N MET A 309 14.20 3.80 -16.58
CA MET A 309 13.83 4.36 -17.89
C MET A 309 14.63 3.78 -19.06
N ASP A 310 15.63 2.94 -18.79
CA ASP A 310 16.49 2.36 -19.83
C ASP A 310 15.82 1.14 -20.48
N LEU A 311 15.70 1.18 -21.81
CA LEU A 311 15.10 0.10 -22.61
C LEU A 311 16.10 -1.06 -22.78
N ILE A 312 15.70 -2.27 -22.40
CA ILE A 312 16.48 -3.50 -22.54
C ILE A 312 16.11 -4.23 -23.85
N ALA A 313 14.81 -4.46 -24.06
CA ALA A 313 14.28 -5.17 -25.23
C ALA A 313 12.87 -4.66 -25.56
N ASN A 314 12.46 -4.65 -26.83
CA ASN A 314 11.14 -4.20 -27.27
C ASN A 314 10.65 -5.06 -28.44
N GLU A 315 9.65 -5.90 -28.17
CA GLU A 315 9.15 -6.92 -29.07
C GLU A 315 7.65 -6.76 -29.33
N GLU A 316 7.17 -7.29 -30.46
CA GLU A 316 5.76 -7.23 -30.83
C GLU A 316 5.17 -8.62 -31.05
N SER A 317 3.96 -8.83 -30.53
CA SER A 317 3.16 -10.02 -30.85
C SER A 317 2.65 -9.99 -32.30
N ALA A 318 2.23 -11.15 -32.80
CA ALA A 318 1.52 -11.25 -34.06
C ALA A 318 0.24 -10.39 -34.07
N TRP A 319 -0.10 -9.82 -35.23
CA TRP A 319 -1.27 -8.95 -35.37
C TRP A 319 -2.56 -9.78 -35.54
N VAL A 320 -3.59 -9.49 -34.75
CA VAL A 320 -4.87 -10.21 -34.72
C VAL A 320 -6.06 -9.29 -35.00
N LEU A 321 -7.23 -9.85 -35.29
CA LEU A 321 -8.45 -9.07 -35.55
C LEU A 321 -9.11 -8.60 -34.23
N PRO A 322 -9.61 -7.35 -34.14
CA PRO A 322 -10.29 -6.85 -32.94
C PRO A 322 -11.55 -7.66 -32.55
N SER A 323 -12.19 -8.31 -33.52
CA SER A 323 -13.39 -9.14 -33.34
C SER A 323 -13.10 -10.53 -32.77
N ASN A 324 -11.87 -11.02 -32.88
CA ASN A 324 -11.40 -12.24 -32.21
C ASN A 324 -9.98 -11.98 -31.67
N PRO A 325 -9.86 -11.24 -30.55
CA PRO A 325 -8.59 -10.79 -30.00
C PRO A 325 -7.90 -11.93 -29.23
N ARG A 326 -7.52 -12.98 -29.96
CA ARG A 326 -6.84 -14.18 -29.44
C ARG A 326 -5.56 -14.41 -30.22
N TRP A 327 -4.46 -14.54 -29.49
CA TRP A 327 -3.16 -14.91 -30.03
C TRP A 327 -3.01 -16.43 -29.99
N GLY A 328 -2.30 -16.99 -30.97
CA GLY A 328 -1.97 -18.41 -31.00
C GLY A 328 -0.83 -18.76 -30.04
N ASP A 329 -0.28 -19.96 -30.19
CA ASP A 329 0.72 -20.55 -29.30
C ASP A 329 2.14 -19.98 -29.49
N GLY A 330 2.23 -18.72 -29.90
CA GLY A 330 3.48 -18.00 -30.12
C GLY A 330 4.05 -17.40 -28.84
N TRP A 331 5.32 -17.67 -28.58
CA TRP A 331 6.10 -16.99 -27.54
C TRP A 331 6.79 -15.75 -28.12
N ILE A 332 6.61 -14.61 -27.45
CA ILE A 332 7.50 -13.46 -27.57
C ILE A 332 8.79 -13.84 -26.83
N ASN A 333 9.92 -13.85 -27.52
CA ASN A 333 11.24 -14.09 -26.94
C ASN A 333 12.01 -12.76 -26.91
N PHE A 334 12.43 -12.32 -25.73
CA PHE A 334 13.12 -11.04 -25.57
C PHE A 334 14.63 -11.13 -25.81
N ASP A 335 15.16 -12.34 -26.01
CA ASP A 335 16.59 -12.66 -26.10
C ASP A 335 17.46 -12.22 -24.90
N VAL A 336 16.83 -12.07 -23.73
CA VAL A 336 17.47 -11.78 -22.44
C VAL A 336 17.53 -13.05 -21.59
N CYS A 337 18.70 -13.39 -21.04
CA CYS A 337 18.87 -14.55 -20.18
C CYS A 337 18.32 -14.29 -18.76
N LEU A 338 17.67 -15.30 -18.17
CA LEU A 338 16.98 -15.18 -16.88
C LEU A 338 17.91 -14.82 -15.71
N LYS A 339 19.14 -15.35 -15.73
CA LYS A 339 20.18 -15.06 -14.72
C LYS A 339 20.72 -13.63 -14.79
N ASP A 340 20.52 -12.95 -15.92
CA ASP A 340 20.99 -11.58 -16.17
C ASP A 340 19.87 -10.55 -15.87
N LEU A 341 18.67 -11.00 -15.46
CA LEU A 341 17.57 -10.13 -15.05
C LEU A 341 17.82 -9.54 -13.65
N ALA A 342 17.94 -8.21 -13.57
CA ALA A 342 17.96 -7.53 -12.28
C ALA A 342 16.58 -7.61 -11.57
N PRO A 343 16.52 -7.66 -10.22
CA PRO A 343 15.26 -7.71 -9.48
C PRO A 343 14.29 -6.56 -9.77
N ALA A 344 14.79 -5.42 -10.24
CA ALA A 344 14.03 -4.22 -10.57
C ALA A 344 13.51 -4.16 -12.03
N VAL A 345 13.71 -5.22 -12.85
CA VAL A 345 13.24 -5.22 -14.24
C VAL A 345 11.70 -5.18 -14.31
N GLN A 346 11.22 -4.27 -15.14
CA GLN A 346 9.80 -4.04 -15.42
C GLN A 346 9.46 -4.45 -16.85
N LEU A 347 8.38 -5.19 -17.01
CA LEU A 347 7.73 -5.46 -18.28
C LEU A 347 6.62 -4.44 -18.51
N CYS A 348 6.74 -3.67 -19.59
CA CYS A 348 5.76 -2.71 -20.05
C CYS A 348 5.01 -3.32 -21.24
N LEU A 349 3.70 -3.54 -21.10
CA LEU A 349 2.83 -4.04 -22.16
C LEU A 349 1.92 -2.92 -22.67
N SER A 350 1.71 -2.86 -23.98
CA SER A 350 0.67 -2.01 -24.56
C SER A 350 -0.13 -2.74 -25.62
N LEU A 351 -1.44 -2.58 -25.60
CA LEU A 351 -2.30 -2.98 -26.71
C LEU A 351 -2.38 -1.82 -27.69
N VAL A 352 -1.96 -2.08 -28.92
CA VAL A 352 -1.88 -1.10 -30.00
C VAL A 352 -2.88 -1.47 -31.10
N ALA A 353 -3.63 -0.48 -31.54
CA ALA A 353 -4.48 -0.55 -32.73
C ALA A 353 -3.71 -0.12 -33.97
N VAL A 354 -4.02 -0.75 -35.10
CA VAL A 354 -3.51 -0.41 -36.42
C VAL A 354 -4.69 -0.11 -37.35
N LYS A 355 -4.68 1.08 -37.94
CA LYS A 355 -5.60 1.50 -38.99
C LYS A 355 -4.85 1.61 -40.32
N GLN A 356 -5.25 0.80 -41.29
CA GLN A 356 -4.61 0.69 -42.59
C GLN A 356 -5.18 1.74 -43.56
N LYS A 357 -4.54 2.91 -43.59
CA LYS A 357 -4.72 3.94 -44.63
C LYS A 357 -3.55 3.85 -45.63
N LYS A 358 -3.36 4.87 -46.49
CA LYS A 358 -2.16 5.01 -47.35
C LYS A 358 -0.83 4.98 -46.60
N LYS A 359 -0.86 5.27 -45.29
CA LYS A 359 0.19 5.03 -44.31
C LYS A 359 -0.48 4.39 -43.10
N GLU A 360 0.18 3.43 -42.47
CA GLU A 360 -0.32 2.80 -41.25
C GLU A 360 -0.35 3.81 -40.10
N GLU A 361 -1.48 3.85 -39.41
CA GLU A 361 -1.74 4.75 -38.29
C GLU A 361 -1.91 3.88 -37.04
N HIS A 362 -0.98 4.02 -36.10
CA HIS A 362 -0.94 3.25 -34.86
C HIS A 362 -1.47 4.11 -33.72
N SER A 363 -2.36 3.55 -32.89
CA SER A 363 -2.88 4.24 -31.71
C SER A 363 -2.89 3.33 -30.48
N GLY A 364 -2.52 3.88 -29.32
CA GLY A 364 -2.49 3.16 -28.06
C GLY A 364 -3.90 2.97 -27.53
N LEU A 365 -4.31 1.71 -27.33
CA LEU A 365 -5.62 1.37 -26.76
C LEU A 365 -5.57 1.29 -25.23
N GLY A 366 -4.46 0.79 -24.70
CA GLY A 366 -4.14 0.83 -23.28
C GLY A 366 -2.79 0.19 -22.99
N TRP A 367 -2.27 0.41 -21.79
CA TRP A 367 -0.95 -0.04 -21.34
C TRP A 367 -0.99 -0.55 -19.89
N VAL A 368 0.01 -1.33 -19.49
CA VAL A 368 0.20 -1.82 -18.12
C VAL A 368 1.67 -2.14 -17.88
N ASN A 369 2.15 -1.87 -16.67
CA ASN A 369 3.53 -2.11 -16.25
C ASN A 369 3.56 -3.12 -15.10
N ILE A 370 4.49 -4.08 -15.15
CA ILE A 370 4.54 -5.24 -14.24
C ILE A 370 6.00 -5.51 -13.84
N ARG A 371 6.31 -5.69 -12.55
CA ARG A 371 7.64 -6.19 -12.13
C ARG A 371 7.74 -7.69 -12.32
N LEU A 372 8.88 -8.20 -12.79
CA LEU A 372 9.06 -9.65 -12.99
C LEU A 372 9.26 -10.44 -11.68
N PHE A 373 9.56 -9.78 -10.56
CA PHE A 373 9.78 -10.39 -9.25
C PHE A 373 8.75 -9.91 -8.22
N ASN A 374 8.32 -10.80 -7.32
CA ASN A 374 7.43 -10.49 -6.20
C ASN A 374 8.19 -10.00 -4.95
N TRP A 375 7.44 -9.67 -3.89
CA TRP A 375 8.00 -9.15 -2.63
C TRP A 375 8.87 -10.16 -1.86
N ASN A 376 8.72 -11.46 -2.12
CA ASN A 376 9.51 -12.54 -1.52
C ASN A 376 10.74 -12.92 -2.36
N SER A 377 11.10 -12.09 -3.36
CA SER A 377 12.19 -12.33 -4.33
C SER A 377 11.98 -13.55 -5.26
N GLU A 378 10.73 -13.95 -5.49
CA GLU A 378 10.37 -15.03 -6.42
C GLU A 378 9.96 -14.45 -7.78
N ILE A 379 10.31 -15.13 -8.88
CA ILE A 379 9.95 -14.70 -10.25
C ILE A 379 8.48 -15.04 -10.56
N ILE A 380 7.76 -14.15 -11.25
CA ILE A 380 6.37 -14.40 -11.68
C ILE A 380 6.35 -15.57 -12.67
N GLN A 381 5.44 -16.52 -12.42
CA GLN A 381 5.22 -17.70 -13.27
C GLN A 381 3.73 -17.90 -13.55
N GLY A 382 3.44 -18.60 -14.64
CA GLY A 382 2.10 -19.00 -15.04
C GLY A 382 1.24 -17.90 -15.68
N LYS A 383 -0.05 -18.21 -15.79
CA LYS A 383 -1.06 -17.49 -16.58
C LYS A 383 -1.72 -16.38 -15.75
N ASN A 384 -1.53 -15.14 -16.18
CA ASN A 384 -1.94 -13.93 -15.48
C ASN A 384 -2.88 -13.07 -16.35
N MET A 385 -3.74 -12.28 -15.71
CA MET A 385 -4.65 -11.33 -16.37
C MET A 385 -4.27 -9.91 -15.97
N PHE A 386 -4.05 -9.05 -16.96
CA PHE A 386 -3.63 -7.67 -16.78
C PHE A 386 -4.69 -6.70 -17.30
N TYR A 387 -5.17 -5.81 -16.44
CA TYR A 387 -6.05 -4.72 -16.81
C TYR A 387 -5.21 -3.55 -17.35
N LEU A 388 -5.65 -2.97 -18.46
CA LEU A 388 -4.92 -1.91 -19.15
C LEU A 388 -5.48 -0.53 -18.80
N TRP A 389 -4.58 0.38 -18.44
CA TRP A 389 -4.84 1.81 -18.29
C TRP A 389 -4.96 2.50 -19.66
N PRO A 390 -5.79 3.54 -19.80
CA PRO A 390 -5.82 4.35 -21.01
C PRO A 390 -4.50 5.13 -21.19
N PHE A 391 -4.14 5.45 -22.44
CA PHE A 391 -3.00 6.32 -22.72
C PHE A 391 -3.31 7.79 -22.39
N PRO A 392 -2.36 8.54 -21.79
CA PRO A 392 -2.47 9.99 -21.65
C PRO A 392 -2.59 10.67 -23.03
N GLN A 393 -3.36 11.75 -23.13
CA GLN A 393 -3.66 12.44 -24.41
C GLN A 393 -2.42 12.96 -25.17
N TYR A 394 -1.29 13.13 -24.48
CA TYR A 394 -0.02 13.63 -25.00
C TYR A 394 1.04 12.52 -25.17
N CYS A 395 0.72 11.27 -24.89
CA CYS A 395 1.64 10.14 -24.99
C CYS A 395 1.71 9.64 -26.45
N ALA A 396 2.69 10.14 -27.20
CA ALA A 396 2.93 9.75 -28.60
C ALA A 396 3.72 8.44 -28.73
N GLU A 397 4.51 8.09 -27.71
CA GLU A 397 5.19 6.80 -27.61
C GLU A 397 4.15 5.76 -27.19
N LEU A 398 3.99 4.69 -27.99
CA LEU A 398 2.95 3.67 -27.78
C LEU A 398 3.30 2.70 -26.64
N ILE A 399 3.96 3.20 -25.60
CA ILE A 399 4.39 2.53 -24.38
C ILE A 399 4.68 3.61 -23.32
N ASN A 400 4.44 3.32 -22.04
CA ASN A 400 4.56 4.32 -20.96
C ASN A 400 5.37 3.75 -19.78
N PRO A 401 6.70 3.65 -19.86
CA PRO A 401 7.52 3.08 -18.78
C PRO A 401 7.46 3.90 -17.47
N SER A 402 7.20 5.20 -17.57
CA SER A 402 7.01 6.13 -16.43
C SER A 402 5.66 6.01 -15.72
N GLY A 403 4.70 5.24 -16.27
CA GLY A 403 3.41 5.01 -15.63
C GLY A 403 3.55 4.08 -14.42
N GLN A 404 3.01 4.50 -13.28
CA GLN A 404 2.90 3.69 -12.07
C GLN A 404 1.61 2.87 -12.07
#